data_AF-A0A2X3K9E8-F1
#
_entry.id   AF-A0A2X3K9E8-F1
#
_cell.length_a   1.000
_cell.length_b   1.000
_cell.length_c   1.000
_cell.angle_alpha   90.00
_cell.angle_beta   90.00
_cell.angle_gamma   90.00
#
_symmetry.space_group_name_H-M   'P 1'
#
loop_
_entity.id
_entity.type
_entity.pdbx_description
1 polymer ?
#
loop_
_entity_poly.entity_id
_entity_poly.type
_entity_poly.pdbx_seq_one_letter_code
_entity_poly.pdbx_strand_id
1 'polypeptide(L)'
;MKKSITTLDLNLLLCLQLLMQERSVTKAAKRMNVTPSAVSKSLAKLRAWFDDPLFVNSPLGLSPTPLMVSMEQKSGGNGCK
;
A
#
# COMPACT_ATOMS: atom_id res chain seq x y z
N MET A 1 -0.61 9.37 -20.67
CA MET A 1 -1.20 10.25 -19.63
C MET A 1 -0.09 10.64 -18.64
N LYS A 2 0.23 11.94 -18.49
CA LYS A 2 1.32 12.44 -17.61
C LYS A 2 0.91 12.26 -16.15
N LYS A 3 1.40 11.18 -15.54
CA LYS A 3 1.26 10.83 -14.13
C LYS A 3 2.04 11.83 -13.27
N SER A 4 1.39 12.92 -12.86
CA SER A 4 2.02 13.97 -12.05
C SER A 4 2.04 13.56 -10.57
N ILE A 5 3.22 13.56 -9.95
CA ILE A 5 3.41 13.31 -8.50
C ILE A 5 2.52 14.23 -7.65
N THR A 6 2.14 15.41 -8.15
CA THR A 6 1.22 16.34 -7.50
C THR A 6 -0.19 15.78 -7.25
N THR A 7 -0.61 14.78 -8.03
CA THR A 7 -1.90 14.07 -7.83
C THR A 7 -1.77 12.79 -7.00
N LEU A 8 -0.53 12.40 -6.68
CA LEU A 8 -0.25 11.24 -5.85
C LEU A 8 -0.41 11.69 -4.41
N ASP A 9 -1.64 11.56 -3.89
CA ASP A 9 -1.96 11.79 -2.49
C ASP A 9 -0.88 11.13 -1.61
N LEU A 10 -0.24 11.89 -0.72
CA LEU A 10 0.72 11.35 0.25
C LEU A 10 0.11 10.19 1.06
N ASN A 11 -1.21 10.23 1.26
CA ASN A 11 -1.99 9.16 1.86
C ASN A 11 -1.87 7.82 1.10
N LEU A 12 -1.71 7.82 -0.23
CA LEU A 12 -1.53 6.60 -1.04
C LEU A 12 -0.17 5.96 -0.77
N LEU A 13 0.89 6.76 -0.78
CA LEU A 13 2.25 6.29 -0.46
C LEU A 13 2.34 5.76 0.97
N LEU A 14 1.79 6.52 1.92
CA LEU A 14 1.77 6.13 3.33
C LEU A 14 0.92 4.86 3.52
N CYS A 15 -0.21 4.74 2.80
CA CYS A 15 -1.04 3.55 2.79
C CYS A 15 -0.25 2.33 2.36
N LEU A 16 0.44 2.46 1.22
CA LEU A 16 1.26 1.40 0.66
C LEU A 16 2.33 0.94 1.68
N GLN A 17 3.09 1.87 2.26
CA GLN A 17 4.12 1.54 3.26
C GLN A 17 3.53 0.84 4.49
N LEU A 18 2.46 1.39 5.06
CA LEU A 18 1.83 0.80 6.25
C LEU A 18 1.24 -0.58 5.98
N LEU A 19 0.67 -0.80 4.79
CA LEU A 19 0.18 -2.12 4.38
C LEU A 19 1.33 -3.13 4.20
N MET A 20 2.52 -2.68 3.75
CA MET A 20 3.70 -3.56 3.69
C MET A 20 4.12 -4.00 5.09
N GLN A 21 4.17 -3.08 6.05
CA GLN A 21 4.63 -3.35 7.40
C GLN A 21 3.60 -4.10 8.25
N GLU A 22 2.36 -3.64 8.28
CA GLU A 22 1.31 -4.17 9.15
C GLU A 22 0.61 -5.41 8.57
N ARG A 23 0.72 -5.62 7.24
CA ARG A 23 0.01 -6.70 6.50
C ARG A 23 -1.51 -6.72 6.79
N SER A 24 -2.09 -5.56 7.10
CA SER A 24 -3.51 -5.44 7.47
C SER A 24 -4.07 -4.06 7.17
N VAL A 25 -5.21 -4.05 6.46
CA VAL A 25 -5.97 -2.83 6.10
C VAL A 25 -6.45 -2.09 7.35
N THR A 26 -6.94 -2.81 8.35
CA THR A 26 -7.50 -2.23 9.57
C THR A 26 -6.41 -1.60 10.44
N LYS A 27 -5.26 -2.26 10.58
CA LYS A 27 -4.12 -1.70 11.33
C LYS A 27 -3.52 -0.49 10.61
N ALA A 28 -3.35 -0.56 9.30
CA ALA A 28 -2.88 0.56 8.50
C ALA A 28 -3.82 1.77 8.60
N ALA A 29 -5.14 1.56 8.54
CA ALA A 29 -6.15 2.61 8.71
C ALA A 29 -6.03 3.28 10.09
N LYS A 30 -5.89 2.46 11.16
CA LYS A 30 -5.72 2.96 12.52
C LYS A 30 -4.42 3.76 12.69
N ARG A 31 -3.31 3.28 12.10
CA ARG A 31 -2.00 3.94 12.16
C ARG A 31 -1.97 5.27 11.42
N MET A 32 -2.69 5.35 10.30
CA MET A 32 -2.85 6.57 9.51
C MET A 32 -3.94 7.51 10.06
N ASN A 33 -4.67 7.10 11.10
CA ASN A 33 -5.80 7.82 11.66
C ASN A 33 -6.89 8.15 10.61
N VAL A 34 -7.15 7.20 9.71
CA VAL A 34 -8.18 7.31 8.67
C VAL A 34 -9.18 6.16 8.78
N THR A 35 -10.29 6.27 8.07
CA THR A 35 -11.27 5.18 7.99
C THR A 35 -10.75 4.05 7.09
N PRO A 36 -11.10 2.78 7.37
CA PRO A 36 -10.80 1.65 6.49
C PRO A 36 -11.29 1.86 5.05
N SER A 37 -12.38 2.60 4.87
CA SER A 37 -12.91 2.99 3.55
C SER A 37 -11.97 3.91 2.77
N ALA A 38 -11.29 4.84 3.46
CA ALA A 38 -10.28 5.70 2.84
C ALA A 38 -9.07 4.87 2.37
N VAL A 39 -8.62 3.91 3.19
CA VAL A 39 -7.55 2.96 2.81
C VAL A 39 -7.96 2.11 1.61
N SER A 40 -9.19 1.59 1.58
CA SER A 40 -9.69 0.80 0.45
C SER A 40 -9.74 1.63 -0.84
N LYS A 41 -10.19 2.89 -0.76
CA LYS A 41 -10.21 3.83 -1.89
C LYS A 41 -8.79 4.13 -2.39
N SER A 42 -7.85 4.32 -1.48
CA SER A 42 -6.43 4.50 -1.80
C SER A 42 -5.83 3.26 -2.48
N LEU A 43 -6.14 2.07 -1.96
CA LEU A 43 -5.72 0.80 -2.54
C LEU A 43 -6.30 0.64 -3.96
N ALA A 44 -7.58 0.96 -4.16
CA ALA A 44 -8.22 0.90 -5.47
C ALA A 44 -7.57 1.84 -6.49
N LYS A 45 -7.22 3.06 -6.09
CA LYS A 45 -6.45 4.01 -6.93
C LYS A 45 -5.08 3.44 -7.28
N LEU A 46 -4.34 2.91 -6.30
CA LEU A 46 -3.03 2.30 -6.52
C LEU A 46 -3.13 1.11 -7.48
N ARG A 47 -4.13 0.24 -7.30
CA ARG A 47 -4.41 -0.89 -8.19
C ARG A 47 -4.64 -0.44 -9.62
N ALA A 48 -5.46 0.59 -9.84
CA ALA A 48 -5.68 1.15 -11.17
C ALA A 48 -4.43 1.82 -11.77
N TRP A 49 -3.51 2.30 -10.92
CA TRP A 49 -2.31 3.00 -11.37
C TRP A 49 -1.18 2.07 -11.77
N PHE A 50 -1.02 0.98 -11.03
CA PHE A 50 -0.05 -0.09 -11.26
C PHE A 50 -0.59 -1.20 -12.16
N ASP A 51 -1.90 -1.20 -12.43
CA ASP A 51 -2.62 -2.27 -13.13
C ASP A 51 -2.43 -3.64 -12.47
N ASP A 52 -2.16 -3.65 -11.16
CA ASP A 52 -1.83 -4.84 -10.38
C ASP A 52 -2.55 -4.81 -9.03
N PRO A 53 -3.02 -5.95 -8.49
CA PRO A 53 -3.67 -6.01 -7.19
C PRO A 53 -2.82 -5.47 -6.02
N LEU A 54 -1.48 -5.43 -6.16
CA LEU A 54 -0.43 -5.05 -5.20
C LEU A 54 -0.39 -5.90 -3.92
N PHE A 55 -1.57 -6.16 -3.35
CA PHE A 55 -1.82 -6.98 -2.21
C PHE A 55 -3.01 -7.91 -2.47
N VAL A 56 -2.85 -9.16 -2.04
CA VAL A 56 -3.87 -10.20 -2.11
C VAL A 56 -4.30 -10.60 -0.70
N ASN A 57 -5.58 -10.93 -0.53
CA ASN A 57 -6.04 -11.52 0.72
C ASN A 57 -5.57 -12.97 0.78
N SER A 58 -4.77 -13.27 1.79
CA SER A 58 -4.29 -14.59 2.16
C SER A 58 -5.03 -15.06 3.42
N PRO A 59 -5.18 -16.36 3.67
CA PRO A 59 -5.72 -16.88 4.93
C PRO A 59 -5.00 -16.37 6.19
N LEU A 60 -3.74 -15.93 6.06
CA LEU A 60 -2.94 -15.33 7.15
C LEU A 60 -3.08 -13.80 7.26
N GLY A 61 -3.83 -13.15 6.38
CA GLY A 61 -3.99 -11.70 6.33
C GLY A 61 -3.72 -11.11 4.96
N LEU A 62 -3.15 -9.90 4.90
CA LEU A 62 -2.88 -9.23 3.63
C LEU A 62 -1.45 -9.56 3.15
N SER A 63 -1.31 -10.31 2.06
CA SER A 63 -0.01 -10.66 1.50
C SER A 63 0.40 -9.73 0.35
N PRO A 64 1.68 -9.36 0.26
CA PRO A 64 2.22 -8.62 -0.88
C PRO A 64 2.24 -9.48 -2.14
N THR A 65 2.06 -8.84 -3.29
CA THR A 65 2.36 -9.46 -4.59
C THR A 65 3.86 -9.45 -4.88
N PRO A 66 4.36 -10.30 -5.81
CA PRO A 66 5.76 -10.29 -6.22
C PRO A 66 6.23 -8.93 -6.73
N LEU A 67 5.35 -8.18 -7.39
CA LEU A 67 5.60 -6.82 -7.86
C LEU A 67 5.95 -5.90 -6.69
N MET A 68 5.15 -5.95 -5.63
CA MET A 68 5.34 -5.11 -4.46
C MET A 68 6.60 -5.49 -3.68
N VAL A 69 6.89 -6.80 -3.54
CA VAL A 69 8.17 -7.27 -2.97
C VAL A 69 9.36 -6.76 -3.78
N SER A 70 9.26 -6.75 -5.11
CA SER A 70 10.30 -6.23 -5.99
C SER A 70 10.49 -4.71 -5.87
N MET A 71 9.44 -3.97 -5.51
CA MET A 71 9.50 -2.53 -5.25
C MET A 71 10.11 -2.21 -3.88
N GLU A 72 9.79 -3.00 -2.85
CA GLU A 72 10.39 -2.89 -1.51
C GLU A 72 11.92 -3.01 -1.59
N GLN A 73 12.42 -3.96 -2.38
CA GLN A 73 13.85 -4.18 -2.62
C GLN A 73 14.57 -2.94 -3.19
N LYS A 74 13.85 -2.09 -3.92
CA LYS A 74 14.42 -0.90 -4.58
C LYS A 74 14.41 0.35 -3.70
N SER A 75 13.63 0.34 -2.62
CA SER A 75 13.60 1.39 -1.59
C SER A 75 14.36 0.91 -0.37
N GLY A 76 15.70 0.95 -0.45
CA GLY A 76 16.57 0.45 0.60
C GLY A 76 16.25 1.01 1.99
N GLY A 77 15.99 0.10 2.93
CA GLY A 77 16.31 0.24 4.35
C GLY A 77 15.30 0.95 5.25
N ASN A 78 14.39 0.19 5.88
CA ASN A 78 14.19 0.22 7.34
C ASN A 78 13.06 -0.74 7.76
N GLY A 79 13.31 -1.56 8.78
CA GLY A 79 12.23 -2.23 9.52
C GLY A 79 12.40 -3.71 9.82
N CYS A 80 13.60 -4.29 9.74
CA CYS A 80 13.93 -5.43 10.59
C CYS A 80 14.49 -4.88 11.90
N LYS A 81 13.60 -4.60 12.85
CA LYS A 81 13.91 -4.64 14.28
C LYS A 81 12.67 -4.95 15.07
#